data_AF-A0A9E5AQD8-F1
#
_entry.id   AF-A0A9E5AQD8-F1
#
_cell.length_a   1.000
_cell.length_b   1.000
_cell.length_c   1.000
_cell.angle_alpha   90.00
_cell.angle_beta   90.00
_cell.angle_gamma   90.00
#
_symmetry.space_group_name_H-M   'P 1'
#
loop_
_entity.id
_entity.type
_entity.pdbx_description
1 polymer ?
#
loop_
_entity_poly.entity_id
_entity_poly.type
_entity_poly.pdbx_seq_one_letter_code
_entity_poly.pdbx_strand_id
1 'polypeptide(L)'
;MKCQECQQQFEAVLGGKIESTARSTTETHLSECARCASAFAEARQLWALLGQAPSYQPSNGFADRVLGQLDEAPAHTAHGWMAWPSSLRWTAATAMLVVAIGVTSFTVHRHRQQARQLAQFEELFNLVQNVDPETVVNVAAFENGDAL
;
A
#
# COMPACT_ATOMS: atom_id res chain seq x y z
N MET A 1 -20.36 11.65 -17.32
CA MET A 1 -20.04 10.23 -17.59
C MET A 1 -19.39 10.13 -18.97
N LYS A 2 -18.40 9.25 -19.15
CA LYS A 2 -17.82 8.96 -20.47
C LYS A 2 -18.64 7.90 -21.19
N CYS A 3 -18.61 7.89 -22.53
CA CYS A 3 -19.38 6.91 -23.30
C CYS A 3 -19.04 5.44 -22.97
N GLN A 4 -17.79 5.14 -22.65
CA GLN A 4 -17.36 3.79 -22.26
C GLN A 4 -18.03 3.35 -20.95
N GLU A 5 -18.06 4.24 -19.95
CA GLU A 5 -18.74 3.99 -18.66
C GLU A 5 -20.24 3.78 -18.89
N CYS A 6 -20.86 4.57 -19.77
CA CYS A 6 -22.27 4.43 -20.14
C CYS A 6 -22.57 3.04 -20.72
N GLN A 7 -21.75 2.58 -21.67
CA GLN A 7 -21.93 1.27 -22.31
C GLN A 7 -21.78 0.11 -21.33
N GLN A 8 -20.89 0.22 -20.34
CA GLN A 8 -20.73 -0.79 -19.29
C GLN A 8 -21.98 -0.92 -18.41
N GLN A 9 -22.82 0.12 -18.31
CA GLN A 9 -24.05 0.09 -17.52
C GLN A 9 -25.25 -0.50 -18.27
N PHE A 10 -25.15 -0.80 -19.57
CA PHE A 10 -26.30 -1.24 -20.38
C PHE A 10 -26.96 -2.52 -19.83
N GLU A 11 -26.15 -3.54 -19.52
CA GLU A 11 -26.66 -4.80 -18.97
C GLU A 11 -27.35 -4.59 -17.62
N ALA A 12 -26.75 -3.79 -16.74
CA ALA A 12 -27.32 -3.48 -15.43
C ALA A 12 -28.66 -2.73 -15.55
N VAL A 13 -28.76 -1.78 -16.48
CA VAL A 13 -30.00 -1.03 -16.75
C VAL A 13 -31.08 -1.94 -17.34
N LEU A 14 -30.74 -2.79 -18.31
CA LEU A 14 -31.68 -3.69 -18.99
C LEU A 14 -32.13 -4.87 -18.10
N GLY A 15 -31.21 -5.38 -17.27
CA GLY A 15 -31.48 -6.44 -16.30
C GLY A 15 -32.12 -5.95 -15.00
N GLY A 16 -32.36 -4.64 -14.85
CA GLY A 16 -33.00 -4.06 -13.66
C GLY A 16 -32.13 -4.07 -12.39
N LYS A 17 -30.83 -4.34 -12.51
CA LYS A 17 -29.86 -4.44 -11.41
C LYS A 17 -28.92 -3.23 -11.38
N ILE A 18 -29.48 -2.02 -11.33
CA ILE A 18 -28.69 -0.78 -11.25
C ILE A 18 -29.15 0.11 -10.11
N GLU A 19 -28.18 0.70 -9.40
CA GLU A 19 -28.42 1.68 -8.34
C GLU A 19 -29.08 2.95 -8.92
N SER A 20 -29.99 3.56 -8.16
CA SER A 20 -30.82 4.68 -8.57
C SER A 20 -30.02 5.87 -9.17
N THR A 21 -28.92 6.23 -8.52
CA THR A 21 -28.02 7.31 -8.96
C THR A 21 -27.24 6.98 -10.23
N ALA A 22 -26.80 5.72 -10.39
CA ALA A 22 -26.10 5.27 -11.60
C ALA A 22 -27.07 5.22 -12.79
N ARG A 23 -28.33 4.87 -12.53
CA ARG A 23 -29.39 4.88 -13.53
C ARG A 23 -29.67 6.27 -14.06
N SER A 24 -29.91 7.25 -13.19
CA SER A 24 -30.19 8.63 -13.60
C SER A 24 -29.03 9.23 -14.40
N THR A 25 -27.80 9.01 -13.95
CA THR A 25 -26.58 9.44 -14.66
C THR A 25 -26.50 8.83 -16.07
N THR A 26 -26.89 7.56 -16.19
CA THR A 26 -26.91 6.85 -17.48
C THR A 26 -27.99 7.40 -18.41
N GLU A 27 -29.20 7.61 -17.89
CA GLU A 27 -30.33 8.17 -18.64
C GLU A 27 -30.04 9.59 -19.14
N THR A 28 -29.42 10.43 -18.31
CA THR A 28 -28.96 11.77 -18.73
C THR A 28 -27.96 11.70 -19.89
N HIS A 29 -26.99 10.78 -19.84
CA HIS A 29 -26.04 10.68 -20.95
C HIS A 29 -26.67 10.12 -22.23
N LEU A 30 -27.67 9.26 -22.11
CA LEU A 30 -28.42 8.75 -23.27
C LEU A 30 -29.26 9.84 -23.93
N SER A 31 -29.74 10.85 -23.20
CA SER A 31 -30.44 11.98 -23.80
C SER A 31 -29.49 12.98 -24.47
N GLU A 32 -28.24 13.08 -23.98
CA GLU A 32 -27.24 14.02 -24.50
C GLU A 32 -26.36 13.43 -25.63
N CYS A 33 -26.20 12.10 -25.70
CA CYS A 33 -25.31 11.45 -26.65
C CYS A 33 -26.05 10.50 -27.61
N ALA A 34 -26.28 10.96 -28.85
CA ALA A 34 -26.96 10.18 -29.89
C ALA A 34 -26.32 8.81 -30.18
N ARG A 35 -24.98 8.72 -30.12
CA ARG A 35 -24.25 7.45 -30.34
C ARG A 35 -24.51 6.43 -29.24
N CYS A 36 -24.57 6.88 -27.99
CA CYS A 36 -24.91 5.98 -26.87
C CYS A 36 -26.40 5.62 -26.90
N ALA A 37 -27.27 6.55 -27.29
CA ALA A 37 -28.70 6.28 -27.47
C ALA A 37 -28.97 5.20 -28.52
N SER A 38 -28.33 5.28 -29.69
CA SER A 38 -28.48 4.27 -30.76
C SER A 38 -27.98 2.90 -30.32
N ALA A 39 -26.79 2.84 -29.73
CA ALA A 39 -26.21 1.59 -29.22
C ALA A 39 -27.08 0.96 -28.11
N PHE A 40 -27.66 1.78 -27.24
CA PHE A 40 -28.57 1.31 -26.20
C PHE A 40 -29.88 0.77 -26.79
N ALA A 41 -30.41 1.39 -27.84
CA ALA A 41 -31.60 0.91 -28.53
C ALA A 41 -31.36 -0.46 -29.19
N GLU A 42 -30.22 -0.66 -29.83
CA GLU A 42 -29.80 -1.97 -30.38
C GLU A 42 -29.66 -3.04 -29.28
N ALA A 43 -28.97 -2.70 -28.19
CA ALA A 43 -28.83 -3.60 -27.05
C ALA A 43 -30.19 -3.98 -26.43
N ARG A 44 -31.11 -3.02 -26.33
CA ARG A 44 -32.48 -3.24 -25.83
C ARG A 44 -33.27 -4.17 -26.73
N GLN A 45 -33.14 -4.05 -28.05
CA GLN A 45 -33.79 -4.97 -28.99
C GLN A 45 -33.28 -6.40 -28.81
N LEU A 46 -31.96 -6.57 -28.69
CA LEU A 46 -31.36 -7.89 -28.43
C LEU A 46 -31.85 -8.47 -27.10
N TRP A 47 -31.90 -7.66 -26.05
CA TRP A 47 -32.42 -8.08 -24.74
C TRP A 47 -33.90 -8.50 -24.79
N ALA A 48 -34.72 -7.79 -25.59
CA ALA A 48 -36.12 -8.14 -25.79
C ALA A 48 -36.30 -9.48 -26.54
N LEU A 49 -35.40 -9.82 -27.45
CA LEU A 49 -35.40 -11.14 -28.11
C LEU A 49 -35.05 -12.27 -27.12
N LEU A 50 -34.04 -12.04 -26.27
CA LEU A 50 -33.67 -13.00 -25.22
C LEU A 50 -34.80 -13.19 -24.19
N GLY A 51 -35.53 -12.13 -23.86
CA GLY A 51 -36.69 -12.20 -22.97
C GLY A 51 -37.89 -12.97 -23.53
N GLN A 52 -37.93 -13.23 -24.83
CA GLN A 52 -38.95 -14.08 -25.47
C GLN A 52 -38.59 -15.57 -25.44
N ALA A 53 -37.37 -15.92 -25.02
CA ALA A 53 -36.96 -17.30 -24.90
C ALA A 53 -37.88 -18.04 -23.90
N PRO A 54 -38.26 -19.30 -24.20
CA PRO A 54 -39.11 -20.07 -23.30
C PRO A 54 -38.44 -20.23 -21.94
N SER A 55 -39.17 -19.89 -20.87
CA SER A 55 -38.73 -20.15 -19.51
C SER A 55 -38.73 -21.66 -19.27
N TYR A 56 -37.55 -22.27 -19.19
CA TYR A 56 -37.44 -23.67 -18.83
C TYR A 56 -37.63 -23.83 -17.31
N GLN A 57 -38.68 -24.52 -16.90
CA GLN A 57 -38.87 -24.85 -15.49
C GLN A 57 -37.81 -25.88 -15.08
N PRO A 58 -36.95 -25.61 -14.09
CA PRO A 58 -35.99 -26.60 -13.61
C PRO A 58 -36.71 -27.83 -13.04
N SER A 59 -36.06 -28.99 -13.10
CA SER A 59 -36.60 -30.24 -12.53
C SER A 59 -36.86 -30.11 -11.03
N ASN A 60 -37.84 -30.85 -10.50
CA ASN A 60 -38.05 -30.96 -9.05
C ASN A 60 -36.75 -31.33 -8.32
N GLY A 61 -36.49 -30.67 -7.18
CA GLY A 61 -35.27 -30.83 -6.38
C GLY A 61 -34.00 -30.17 -6.95
N PHE A 62 -34.08 -29.42 -8.06
CA PHE A 62 -32.93 -28.67 -8.59
C PHE A 62 -32.40 -27.64 -7.57
N ALA A 63 -33.30 -26.88 -6.93
CA ALA A 63 -32.92 -25.90 -5.93
C ALA A 63 -32.17 -26.55 -4.76
N ASP A 64 -32.70 -27.67 -4.23
CA ASP A 64 -32.07 -28.41 -3.12
C ASP A 64 -30.68 -28.93 -3.48
N ARG A 65 -30.50 -29.46 -4.71
CA ARG A 65 -29.18 -29.91 -5.20
C ARG A 65 -28.19 -28.77 -5.33
N VAL A 66 -28.61 -27.62 -5.85
CA VAL A 66 -27.74 -26.44 -6.03
C VAL A 66 -27.38 -25.82 -4.67
N LEU A 67 -28.36 -25.67 -3.79
CA LEU A 67 -28.15 -25.12 -2.44
C LEU A 67 -27.28 -26.04 -1.58
N GLY A 68 -27.50 -27.36 -1.64
CA GLY A 68 -26.65 -28.32 -0.94
C GLY A 68 -25.17 -28.25 -1.37
N GLN A 69 -24.89 -28.00 -2.66
CA GLN A 69 -23.51 -27.82 -3.15
C GLN A 69 -22.87 -26.50 -2.67
N LEU A 70 -23.66 -25.46 -2.39
CA LEU A 70 -23.15 -24.21 -1.83
C LEU A 70 -22.83 -24.36 -0.34
N ASP A 71 -23.61 -25.16 0.40
CA ASP A 71 -23.34 -25.48 1.79
C ASP A 71 -22.12 -26.41 1.95
N GLU A 72 -21.84 -27.26 0.95
CA GLU A 72 -20.66 -28.12 0.88
C GLU A 72 -19.39 -27.42 0.39
N ALA A 73 -19.50 -26.20 -0.17
CA ALA A 73 -18.33 -25.40 -0.42
C ALA A 73 -17.65 -25.15 0.94
N PRO A 74 -16.39 -25.58 1.14
CA PRO A 74 -15.73 -25.41 2.41
C PRO A 74 -15.75 -23.93 2.70
N ALA A 75 -16.54 -23.52 3.69
CA ALA A 75 -16.58 -22.16 4.19
C ALA A 75 -15.12 -21.75 4.28
N HIS A 76 -14.72 -20.81 3.42
CA HIS A 76 -13.34 -20.34 3.34
C HIS A 76 -13.03 -19.99 4.78
N THR A 77 -12.28 -20.86 5.45
CA THR A 77 -12.07 -20.75 6.88
C THR A 77 -11.46 -19.39 7.01
N ALA A 78 -12.21 -18.48 7.62
CA ALA A 78 -11.80 -17.11 7.74
C ALA A 78 -10.51 -17.16 8.57
N HIS A 79 -9.38 -17.20 7.88
CA HIS A 79 -8.06 -17.04 8.46
C HIS A 79 -7.99 -15.55 8.80
N GLY A 80 -8.78 -15.16 9.81
CA GLY A 80 -8.59 -13.90 10.47
C GLY A 80 -7.15 -13.84 10.94
N TRP A 81 -6.65 -12.62 11.10
CA TRP A 81 -5.38 -12.24 11.75
C TRP A 81 -4.95 -13.03 13.01
N MET A 82 -5.82 -13.88 13.55
CA MET A 82 -5.65 -14.64 14.78
C MET A 82 -5.61 -16.16 14.55
N ALA A 83 -5.60 -16.63 13.30
CA ALA A 83 -5.42 -18.03 12.93
C ALA A 83 -3.93 -18.40 12.75
N TRP A 84 -3.06 -17.89 13.61
CA TRP A 84 -1.64 -18.27 13.61
C TRP A 84 -1.44 -19.54 14.44
N PRO A 85 -0.72 -20.56 13.92
CA PRO A 85 -0.42 -21.77 14.66
C PRO A 85 0.39 -21.43 15.92
N SER A 86 0.18 -22.18 17.01
CA SER A 86 0.81 -21.94 18.31
C SER A 86 2.34 -21.93 18.28
N SER A 87 2.95 -22.54 17.26
CA SER A 87 4.39 -22.50 16.97
C SER A 87 4.90 -21.11 16.56
N LEU A 88 4.05 -20.26 15.99
CA LEU A 88 4.42 -18.92 15.51
C LEU A 88 4.36 -17.85 16.62
N ARG A 89 3.82 -18.18 17.79
CA ARG A 89 3.83 -17.29 18.97
C ARG A 89 5.22 -17.16 19.58
N TRP A 90 6.11 -18.12 19.36
CA TRP A 90 7.47 -18.12 19.92
C TRP A 90 8.49 -17.38 19.04
N THR A 91 8.23 -17.23 17.74
CA THR A 91 9.13 -16.52 16.81
C THR A 91 9.02 -15.01 16.90
N ALA A 92 7.87 -14.47 17.32
CA ALA A 92 7.70 -13.03 17.51
C ALA A 92 8.50 -12.49 18.72
N ALA A 93 8.65 -13.31 19.77
CA ALA A 93 9.37 -12.92 20.99
C ALA A 93 10.89 -12.80 20.75
N THR A 94 11.48 -13.65 19.91
CA THR A 94 12.91 -13.60 19.60
C THR A 94 13.27 -12.40 18.72
N ALA A 95 12.43 -12.05 17.74
CA ALA A 95 12.64 -10.89 16.88
C ALA A 95 12.63 -9.56 17.66
N MET A 96 11.70 -9.39 18.62
CA MET A 96 11.66 -8.19 19.46
C MET A 96 12.91 -8.05 20.34
N LEU A 97 13.44 -9.16 20.87
CA LEU A 97 14.63 -9.15 21.72
C LEU A 97 15.89 -8.73 20.92
N VAL A 98 16.04 -9.22 19.69
CA VAL A 98 17.17 -8.84 18.82
C VAL A 98 17.12 -7.35 18.45
N VAL A 99 15.94 -6.81 18.16
CA VAL A 99 15.77 -5.37 17.87
C VAL A 99 16.09 -4.52 19.09
N ALA A 100 15.59 -4.90 20.28
CA ALA A 100 15.88 -4.17 21.52
C ALA A 100 17.38 -4.15 21.86
N ILE A 101 18.07 -5.30 21.70
CA ILE A 101 19.52 -5.41 21.90
C ILE A 101 20.29 -4.61 20.85
N GLY A 102 19.85 -4.64 19.59
CA GLY A 102 20.46 -3.85 18.51
C GLY A 102 20.35 -2.35 18.75
N VAL A 103 19.17 -1.84 19.13
CA VAL A 103 18.93 -0.42 19.39
C VAL A 103 19.73 0.06 20.60
N THR A 104 19.72 -0.68 21.70
CA THR A 104 20.50 -0.33 22.91
C THR A 104 22.00 -0.36 22.65
N SER A 105 22.50 -1.36 21.92
CA SER A 105 23.92 -1.42 21.55
C SER A 105 24.30 -0.25 20.65
N PHE A 106 23.45 0.14 19.71
CA PHE A 106 23.70 1.24 18.79
C PHE A 106 23.71 2.60 19.48
N THR A 107 22.79 2.86 20.41
CA THR A 107 22.75 4.11 21.17
C THR A 107 23.95 4.22 22.11
N VAL A 108 24.31 3.14 22.80
CA VAL A 108 25.51 3.09 23.65
C VAL A 108 26.78 3.28 22.83
N HIS A 109 26.87 2.66 21.64
CA HIS A 109 28.02 2.85 20.76
C HIS A 109 28.14 4.30 20.29
N ARG A 110 27.04 4.93 19.88
CA ARG A 110 27.02 6.35 19.49
C ARG A 110 27.45 7.27 20.63
N HIS A 111 26.95 7.05 21.84
CA HIS A 111 27.37 7.83 23.01
C HIS A 111 28.85 7.65 23.35
N ARG A 112 29.36 6.41 23.31
CA ARG A 112 30.79 6.15 23.53
C ARG A 112 31.66 6.78 22.46
N GLN A 113 31.21 6.85 21.21
CA GLN A 113 31.93 7.55 20.15
C GLN A 113 31.96 9.06 20.38
N GLN A 114 30.82 9.67 20.73
CA GLN A 114 30.76 11.10 21.04
C GLN A 114 31.64 11.46 22.24
N ALA A 115 31.65 10.64 23.30
CA ALA A 115 32.53 10.85 24.44
C ALA A 115 34.01 10.77 24.07
N ARG A 116 34.41 9.85 23.17
CA ARG A 116 35.78 9.77 22.65
C ARG A 116 36.13 10.99 21.79
N GLN A 117 35.21 11.48 20.98
CA GLN A 117 35.44 12.68 20.17
C GLN A 117 35.62 13.94 21.02
N LEU A 118 34.83 14.11 22.09
CA LEU A 118 34.99 15.22 23.03
C LEU A 118 36.34 15.14 23.75
N ALA A 119 36.75 13.94 24.20
CA ALA A 119 38.06 13.76 24.82
C ALA A 119 39.22 14.08 23.85
N GLN A 120 39.10 13.67 22.59
CA GLN A 120 40.12 13.98 21.56
C GLN A 120 40.17 15.48 21.24
N PHE A 121 39.02 16.16 21.24
CA PHE A 121 38.96 17.61 21.03
C PHE A 121 39.57 18.38 22.20
N GLU A 122 39.30 17.96 23.44
CA GLU A 122 39.94 18.51 24.65
C GLU A 122 41.46 18.37 24.57
N GLU A 123 41.96 17.20 24.14
CA GLU A 123 43.39 16.94 23.97
C GLU A 123 44.03 17.83 22.89
N LEU A 124 43.36 18.00 21.73
CA LEU A 124 43.81 18.91 20.68
C LEU A 124 43.82 20.37 21.13
N PHE A 125 42.80 20.80 21.85
CA PHE A 125 42.72 22.16 22.38
C PHE A 125 43.83 22.42 23.41
N ASN A 126 44.07 21.45 24.30
CA ASN A 126 45.13 21.54 25.30
C ASN A 126 46.53 21.53 24.65
N LEU A 127 46.72 20.75 23.58
CA LEU A 127 47.93 20.76 22.77
C LEU A 127 48.15 22.13 22.09
N VAL A 128 47.11 22.73 21.49
CA VAL A 128 47.18 24.07 20.87
C VAL A 128 47.47 25.15 21.91
N GLN A 129 46.88 25.06 23.10
CA GLN A 129 47.05 26.06 24.14
C GLN A 129 48.43 25.98 24.84
N ASN A 130 49.05 24.79 24.86
CA ASN A 130 50.42 24.59 25.33
C ASN A 130 51.47 24.64 24.22
N VAL A 131 51.13 25.11 23.01
CA VAL A 131 52.16 25.40 21.99
C VAL A 131 53.00 26.56 22.49
N ASP A 132 54.30 26.31 22.69
CA ASP A 132 55.25 27.34 23.10
C ASP A 132 55.23 28.51 22.09
N PRO A 133 55.22 29.77 22.56
CA PRO A 133 55.16 30.93 21.67
C PRO A 133 56.35 31.00 20.70
N GLU A 134 57.48 30.36 21.01
CA GLU A 134 58.64 30.26 20.12
C GLU A 134 58.37 29.40 18.87
N THR A 135 57.50 28.40 18.94
CA THR A 135 57.17 27.56 17.78
C THR A 135 56.28 28.31 16.78
N VAL A 136 55.40 29.19 17.26
CA VAL A 136 54.53 30.03 16.41
C VAL A 136 55.33 31.07 15.64
N VAL A 137 56.38 31.63 16.25
CA VAL A 137 57.27 32.61 15.61
C VAL A 137 58.14 31.95 14.53
N ASN A 138 58.65 30.73 14.74
CA ASN A 138 59.44 30.04 13.72
C ASN A 138 58.64 29.66 12.47
N VAL A 139 57.34 29.32 12.61
CA VAL A 139 56.47 29.08 11.45
C VAL A 139 56.21 30.38 10.68
N ALA A 140 55.98 31.48 11.38
CA ALA A 140 55.82 32.80 10.75
C ALA A 140 57.12 33.31 10.10
N ALA A 141 58.29 32.96 10.64
CA ALA A 141 59.59 33.27 10.04
C ALA A 141 59.86 32.44 8.78
N PHE A 142 59.44 31.18 8.75
CA PHE A 142 59.55 30.31 7.56
C PHE A 142 58.67 30.80 6.40
N GLU A 143 57.47 31.32 6.68
CA GLU A 143 56.56 31.82 5.63
C GLU A 143 57.03 33.16 5.02
N ASN A 144 57.80 33.95 5.77
CA ASN A 144 58.29 35.26 5.30
C ASN A 144 59.69 35.20 4.64
N GLY A 145 60.33 34.03 4.56
CA GLY A 145 61.52 33.83 3.72
C GLY A 145 62.83 34.37 4.28
N ASP A 146 62.90 34.72 5.56
CA ASP A 146 64.12 35.21 6.21
C ASP A 146 64.87 34.06 6.89
N ALA A 147 65.38 33.13 6.09
CA ALA A 147 66.33 32.12 6.54
C ALA A 147 67.56 32.09 5.61
N LEU A 148 68.27 33.23 5.57
CA LEU A 148 69.75 33.34 5.48
C LEU A 148 70.19 34.68 6.09
#